data_AF-A0A0N5CTV4-F1
#
_entry.id   AF-A0A0N5CTV4-F1
#
_cell.length_a   1.000
_cell.length_b   1.000
_cell.length_c   1.000
_cell.angle_alpha   90.00
_cell.angle_beta   90.00
_cell.angle_gamma   90.00
#
_symmetry.space_group_name_H-M   'P 1'
#
loop_
_entity.id
_entity.type
_entity.pdbx_description
1 polymer ?
#
loop_
_entity_poly.entity_id
_entity_poly.type
_entity_poly.pdbx_seq_one_letter_code
_entity_poly.pdbx_strand_id
1 'polypeptide(L)'
;MDPASYGIYVVDRRFKDYEGTIRDLAQVLYNFCGLSRRQRIIMRNRTERLSELLDWKSLGIFYRNARRMALERLYTNLNEIIDRNIGTVPSASQSRRQSFVSSEEEND
;
A
#
# COMPACT_ATOMS: atom_id res chain seq x y z
N MET A 1 -11.45 9.34 -15.19
CA MET A 1 -11.34 7.98 -15.74
C MET A 1 -12.51 7.20 -15.20
N ASP A 2 -13.34 6.60 -16.04
CA ASP A 2 -14.54 5.89 -15.63
C ASP A 2 -14.20 4.46 -15.15
N PRO A 3 -14.45 4.08 -13.88
CA PRO A 3 -14.21 2.73 -13.36
C PRO A 3 -14.92 1.63 -14.15
N ALA A 4 -16.11 1.93 -14.69
CA ALA A 4 -16.89 0.94 -15.44
C ALA A 4 -16.17 0.51 -16.72
N SER A 5 -15.38 1.39 -17.34
CA SER A 5 -14.55 1.05 -18.50
C SER A 5 -13.45 0.01 -18.22
N TYR A 6 -13.15 -0.23 -16.94
CA TYR A 6 -12.25 -1.26 -16.42
C TYR A 6 -12.98 -2.43 -15.76
N GLY A 7 -14.30 -2.52 -15.93
CA GLY A 7 -15.12 -3.59 -15.35
C GLY A 7 -15.37 -3.47 -13.85
N ILE A 8 -15.12 -2.29 -13.26
CA ILE A 8 -15.47 -2.00 -11.87
C ILE A 8 -16.73 -1.15 -11.84
N TYR A 9 -17.82 -1.69 -11.29
CA TYR A 9 -19.09 -0.99 -11.17
C TYR A 9 -19.35 -0.67 -9.70
N VAL A 10 -19.52 0.62 -9.40
CA VAL A 10 -19.81 1.10 -8.03
C VAL A 10 -21.26 1.55 -8.00
N VAL A 11 -22.12 0.76 -7.37
CA VAL A 11 -23.54 1.10 -7.21
C VAL A 11 -23.71 1.95 -5.96
N ASP A 12 -24.42 3.07 -6.07
CA ASP A 12 -24.71 3.93 -4.92
C ASP A 12 -25.70 3.26 -3.96
N ARG A 13 -25.24 3.02 -2.74
CA ARG A 13 -26.02 2.52 -1.61
C ARG A 13 -26.08 3.51 -0.43
N ARG A 14 -25.37 4.65 -0.54
CA ARG A 14 -25.22 5.60 0.56
C ARG A 14 -26.20 6.76 0.44
N PHE A 15 -26.47 7.23 -0.78
CA PHE A 15 -27.28 8.41 -1.02
C PHE A 15 -28.53 8.12 -1.88
N LYS A 16 -28.81 6.84 -2.13
CA LYS A 16 -29.94 6.38 -2.94
C LYS A 16 -30.89 5.51 -2.12
N ASP A 17 -32.18 5.57 -2.46
CA ASP A 17 -33.20 4.68 -1.93
C ASP A 17 -33.01 3.25 -2.45
N TYR A 18 -33.62 2.28 -1.75
CA TYR A 18 -33.43 0.88 -2.04
C TYR A 18 -33.88 0.50 -3.46
N GLU A 19 -35.04 0.99 -3.91
CA GLU A 19 -35.54 0.75 -5.28
C GLU A 19 -34.63 1.38 -6.33
N GLY A 20 -34.14 2.60 -6.09
CA GLY A 20 -33.15 3.24 -6.93
C GLY A 20 -31.89 2.41 -7.10
N THR A 21 -31.32 1.91 -6.01
CA THR A 21 -30.14 1.04 -6.03
C THR A 21 -30.39 -0.27 -6.77
N ILE A 22 -31.55 -0.91 -6.54
CA ILE A 22 -31.92 -2.17 -7.19
C ILE A 22 -32.00 -1.97 -8.71
N ARG A 23 -32.66 -0.89 -9.15
CA ARG A 23 -32.79 -0.54 -10.57
C ARG A 23 -31.44 -0.28 -11.23
N ASP A 24 -30.54 0.44 -10.55
CA ASP A 24 -29.19 0.69 -11.06
C ASP A 24 -28.39 -0.61 -11.22
N LEU A 25 -28.43 -1.50 -10.21
CA LEU A 25 -27.78 -2.80 -10.28
C LEU A 25 -28.34 -3.65 -11.43
N ALA A 26 -29.67 -3.70 -11.56
CA ALA A 26 -30.33 -4.42 -12.65
C ALA A 26 -29.90 -3.89 -14.02
N GLN A 27 -29.78 -2.56 -14.17
CA GLN A 27 -29.31 -1.94 -15.40
C GLN A 27 -27.86 -2.30 -15.73
N VAL A 28 -26.97 -2.31 -14.74
CA VAL A 28 -25.57 -2.75 -14.93
C VAL A 28 -25.51 -4.20 -15.43
N LEU A 29 -26.27 -5.10 -14.80
CA LEU A 29 -26.32 -6.51 -15.20
C LEU A 29 -26.91 -6.69 -16.60
N TYR A 30 -28.01 -5.98 -16.90
CA TYR A 30 -28.63 -6.00 -18.22
C TYR A 30 -27.66 -5.58 -19.32
N ASN A 31 -26.96 -4.47 -19.11
CA ASN A 31 -25.95 -3.95 -20.05
C ASN A 31 -24.79 -4.95 -20.24
N PHE A 32 -24.36 -5.62 -19.16
CA PHE A 32 -23.32 -6.63 -19.23
C PHE A 32 -23.72 -7.84 -20.08
N CYS A 33 -24.97 -8.32 -19.92
CA CYS A 33 -25.50 -9.43 -20.72
C CYS A 33 -25.56 -9.09 -22.22
N GLY A 34 -25.73 -7.82 -22.58
CA GLY A 34 -25.70 -7.34 -23.96
C GLY A 34 -24.32 -7.29 -24.62
N LEU A 35 -23.24 -7.52 -23.87
CA LEU A 35 -21.87 -7.46 -24.43
C LEU A 35 -21.59 -8.65 -25.36
N SER A 36 -20.91 -8.37 -26.47
CA SER A 36 -20.31 -9.42 -27.32
C SER A 36 -19.15 -10.14 -26.61
N ARG A 37 -18.79 -11.33 -27.10
CA ARG A 37 -17.60 -12.06 -26.62
C ARG A 37 -16.33 -11.21 -26.67
N ARG A 38 -16.11 -10.44 -27.75
CA ARG A 38 -14.94 -9.56 -27.92
C ARG A 38 -14.92 -8.46 -26.86
N GLN A 39 -16.05 -7.81 -26.61
CA GLN A 39 -16.15 -6.77 -25.57
C GLN A 39 -15.87 -7.33 -24.17
N ARG A 40 -16.37 -8.53 -23.84
CA ARG A 40 -16.07 -9.19 -22.55
C ARG A 40 -14.57 -9.49 -22.38
N ILE A 41 -13.91 -9.97 -23.42
CA ILE A 41 -12.46 -10.22 -23.40
C ILE A 41 -11.68 -8.91 -23.17
N ILE A 42 -12.01 -7.85 -23.89
CA ILE A 42 -11.37 -6.54 -23.74
C ILE A 42 -11.55 -6.01 -22.31
N MET A 43 -12.77 -6.05 -21.79
CA MET A 43 -13.07 -5.58 -20.44
C MET A 43 -12.29 -6.38 -19.39
N ARG A 44 -12.26 -7.72 -19.48
CA ARG A 44 -11.48 -8.58 -18.57
C ARG A 44 -9.99 -8.22 -18.59
N ASN A 45 -9.41 -8.02 -19.78
CA ASN A 45 -8.00 -7.62 -19.89
C ASN A 45 -7.75 -6.23 -19.31
N ARG A 46 -8.73 -5.32 -19.34
CA ARG A 46 -8.63 -4.03 -18.65
C ARG A 46 -8.71 -4.21 -17.13
N THR A 47 -9.63 -5.04 -16.64
CA THR A 47 -9.76 -5.35 -15.21
C THR A 47 -8.48 -5.97 -14.66
N GLU A 48 -7.86 -6.88 -15.40
CA GLU A 48 -6.62 -7.55 -14.99
C GLU A 48 -5.45 -6.58 -14.77
N ARG A 49 -5.33 -5.53 -15.59
CA ARG A 49 -4.33 -4.46 -15.38
C ARG A 49 -4.50 -3.70 -14.07
N LEU A 50 -5.70 -3.68 -13.48
CA LEU A 50 -5.90 -3.01 -12.19
C LEU A 50 -5.36 -3.80 -11.01
N SER A 51 -5.01 -5.08 -11.19
CA SER A 51 -4.45 -5.92 -10.12
C SER A 51 -3.18 -5.32 -9.52
N GLU A 52 -2.35 -4.64 -10.30
CA GLU A 52 -1.12 -3.99 -9.85
C GLU A 52 -1.38 -2.88 -8.81
N LEU A 53 -2.53 -2.19 -8.90
CA LEU A 53 -2.92 -1.16 -7.93
C LEU A 53 -3.24 -1.75 -6.55
N LEU A 54 -3.66 -3.01 -6.52
CA LEU A 54 -4.04 -3.73 -5.31
C LEU A 54 -2.90 -4.58 -4.73
N ASP A 55 -1.73 -4.55 -5.35
CA ASP A 55 -0.55 -5.25 -4.87
C ASP A 55 0.07 -4.54 -3.64
N TRP A 56 0.73 -5.29 -2.77
CA TRP A 56 1.43 -4.75 -1.61
C TRP A 56 2.57 -3.80 -1.96
N LYS A 57 3.17 -3.92 -3.14
CA LYS A 57 4.13 -2.95 -3.66
C LYS A 57 3.51 -1.56 -3.79
N SER A 58 2.23 -1.48 -4.15
CA SER A 58 1.46 -0.24 -4.28
C SER A 58 0.85 0.18 -2.93
N LEU A 59 0.16 -0.73 -2.24
CA LEU A 59 -0.58 -0.40 -1.00
C LEU A 59 0.32 -0.31 0.25
N GLY A 60 1.50 -0.92 0.24
CA GLY A 60 2.43 -0.93 1.37
C GLY A 60 2.96 0.46 1.75
N ILE A 61 2.91 1.43 0.83
CA ILE A 61 3.33 2.81 1.11
C ILE A 61 2.49 3.44 2.24
N PHE A 62 1.20 3.10 2.34
CA PHE A 62 0.34 3.65 3.40
C PHE A 62 0.78 3.21 4.80
N TYR A 63 1.28 1.97 4.95
CA TYR A 63 1.85 1.49 6.20
C TYR A 63 3.18 2.17 6.53
N ARG A 64 4.05 2.36 5.53
CA ARG A 64 5.32 3.09 5.72
C ARG A 64 5.06 4.53 6.17
N ASN A 65 4.12 5.21 5.51
CA ASN A 65 3.73 6.57 5.83
C ASN A 65 3.12 6.65 7.24
N ALA A 66 2.23 5.73 7.62
CA ALA A 66 1.64 5.70 8.96
C ALA A 66 2.70 5.54 10.06
N ARG A 67 3.66 4.63 9.88
CA ARG A 67 4.77 4.43 10.84
C ARG A 67 5.67 5.66 10.93
N ARG A 68 6.02 6.26 9.79
CA ARG A 68 6.80 7.50 9.76
C ARG A 68 6.08 8.64 10.48
N MET A 69 4.79 8.86 10.18
CA MET A 69 3.98 9.88 10.86
C MET A 69 3.89 9.65 12.37
N ALA A 70 3.81 8.39 12.83
CA ALA A 70 3.80 8.08 14.26
C ALA A 70 5.12 8.50 14.93
N LEU A 71 6.26 8.21 14.30
CA LEU A 71 7.57 8.62 14.81
C LEU A 71 7.77 10.14 14.79
N GLU A 72 7.34 10.82 13.72
CA GLU A 72 7.41 12.29 13.62
C GLU A 72 6.55 12.99 14.68
N ARG A 73 5.43 12.38 15.07
CA ARG A 73 4.58 12.89 16.16
C ARG A 73 5.18 12.65 17.55
N LEU A 74 5.89 11.54 17.73
CA LEU A 74 6.53 11.18 19.00
C LEU A 74 7.84 11.95 19.22
N TYR A 75 8.60 12.16 18.15
CA TYR A 75 9.91 12.82 18.17
C TYR A 75 9.95 13.96 17.15
N THR A 76 9.95 15.20 17.64
CA THR A 76 9.97 16.41 16.79
C THR A 76 11.27 16.56 16.00
N ASN A 77 12.36 15.98 16.49
CA ASN A 77 13.69 15.98 15.87
C ASN A 77 14.10 14.60 15.32
N LEU A 78 13.14 13.82 14.82
CA LEU A 78 13.35 12.45 14.33
C LEU A 78 14.55 12.31 13.38
N ASN A 79 14.72 13.22 12.42
CA ASN A 79 15.81 13.14 11.45
C ASN A 79 17.18 13.27 12.13
N GLU A 80 17.33 14.19 13.10
CA GLU A 80 18.57 14.33 13.86
C GLU A 80 18.89 13.08 14.70
N ILE A 81 17.86 12.42 15.24
CA ILE A 81 18.02 11.17 15.98
C ILE A 81 18.53 10.08 15.04
N ILE A 82 17.98 9.99 13.83
CA ILE A 82 18.44 9.03 12.82
C ILE A 82 19.90 9.31 12.45
N ASP A 83 20.26 10.57 12.16
CA ASP A 83 21.61 10.96 11.77
C ASP A 83 22.64 10.65 12.87
N ARG A 84 22.29 10.94 14.13
CA ARG A 84 23.14 10.59 15.29
C ARG A 84 23.33 9.09 15.48
N ASN A 85 22.37 8.27 15.04
CA ASN A 85 22.43 6.82 15.19
C ASN A 85 23.21 6.12 14.06
N ILE A 86 23.64 6.84 13.02
CA ILE A 86 24.44 6.26 11.94
C ILE A 86 25.79 5.82 12.50
N GLY A 87 26.11 4.53 12.34
CA GLY A 87 27.38 3.94 12.79
C GLY A 87 27.44 3.56 14.27
N THR A 88 26.45 3.95 15.09
CA THR A 88 26.38 3.58 16.51
C THR A 88 25.58 2.30 16.74
N VAL A 89 24.71 1.91 15.78
CA VAL A 89 23.94 0.66 15.85
C VAL A 89 24.88 -0.54 15.67
N PRO A 90 24.91 -1.49 16.62
CA PRO A 90 25.75 -2.68 16.52
C PRO A 90 25.47 -3.50 15.26
N SER A 91 26.52 -4.08 14.69
CA SER A 91 26.38 -5.01 13.56
C SER A 91 25.67 -6.28 13.99
N ALA A 92 24.99 -6.93 13.03
CA ALA A 92 24.42 -8.25 13.24
C ALA A 92 25.50 -9.24 13.67
N SER A 93 25.17 -10.15 14.59
CA SER A 93 26.11 -11.14 15.10
C SER A 93 26.72 -11.97 13.97
N GLN A 94 28.04 -12.16 14.02
CA GLN A 94 28.78 -12.98 13.09
C GLN A 94 29.38 -14.18 13.81
N SER A 95 29.69 -15.25 13.06
CA SER A 95 30.33 -16.45 13.62
C SER A 95 31.69 -16.16 14.26
N ARG A 96 32.38 -15.11 13.80
CA ARG A 96 33.62 -14.64 14.41
C ARG A 96 33.30 -13.67 15.55
N ARG A 97 33.75 -14.01 16.76
CA ARG A 97 33.61 -13.15 17.94
C ARG A 97 34.42 -11.86 17.73
N GLN A 98 33.80 -10.71 17.96
CA GLN A 98 34.50 -9.42 17.93
C GLN A 98 35.55 -9.36 19.03
N SER A 99 36.72 -8.81 18.70
CA SER A 99 37.80 -8.58 19.66
C SER A 99 37.36 -7.49 20.64
N PHE A 100 37.32 -7.83 21.93
CA PHE A 100 37.17 -6.84 22.98
C PHE A 100 38.54 -6.23 23.24
N VAL A 101 38.70 -4.93 22.98
CA VAL A 101 39.87 -4.16 23.40
C VAL A 101 39.41 -3.29 24.56
N SER A 102 39.94 -3.52 25.76
CA SER A 102 39.68 -2.70 26.93
C SER A 102 40.41 -1.36 26.80
N SER A 103 39.68 -0.25 26.90
CA SER A 103 40.20 1.11 26.81
C SER A 103 41.03 1.57 28.03
N GLU A 104 41.65 0.64 28.76
CA GLU A 104 42.32 0.92 30.06
C GLU A 104 43.85 1.08 29.95
N GLU A 105 44.45 1.03 28.77
CA GLU A 105 45.92 1.14 28.58
C GLU A 105 46.37 2.51 28.00
N GLU A 106 45.75 3.61 28.43
CA GLU A 106 46.16 4.97 28.04
C GLU A 106 46.33 5.87 29.28
N ASN A 107 47.17 5.45 30.24
CA ASN A 107 47.80 6.29 31.26
C ASN A 107 48.90 5.51 31.97
N ASP A 108 50.11 5.51 31.41
CA ASP A 108 51.38 5.36 32.13
C ASP A 108 52.47 6.16 31.38
#